data_AF-A0A3A8Q810-F1
#
_entry.id   AF-A0A3A8Q810-F1
#
_cell.length_a   1.000
_cell.length_b   1.000
_cell.length_c   1.000
_cell.angle_alpha   90.00
_cell.angle_beta   90.00
_cell.angle_gamma   90.00
#
_symmetry.space_group_name_H-M   'P 1'
#
loop_
_entity.id
_entity.type
_entity.pdbx_description
1 polymer ?
#
loop_
_entity_poly.entity_id
_entity_poly.type
_entity_poly.pdbx_seq_one_letter_code
_entity_poly.pdbx_strand_id
1 'polypeptide(L)' 'MESEGRVVLVGGYGVVGAQLALLLRERHPDLPLLIAGRREAPARELAARLGRADGVALDVRSPQGWA' A
#
# COMPACT_ATOMS: atom_id res chain seq x y z
N MET A 1 5.27 -7.68 -22.48
CA MET A 1 4.42 -7.52 -21.29
C MET A 1 5.35 -7.18 -20.16
N GLU A 2 5.59 -5.89 -19.96
CA GLU A 2 6.32 -5.44 -18.78
C GLU A 2 5.42 -5.79 -17.59
N SER A 3 5.90 -6.65 -16.71
CA SER A 3 5.25 -6.84 -15.42
C SER A 3 5.46 -5.52 -14.68
N GLU A 4 4.53 -4.56 -14.82
CA GLU A 4 4.57 -3.34 -14.02
C GLU A 4 4.72 -3.77 -12.56
N GLY A 5 5.87 -3.45 -11.99
CA GLY A 5 6.20 -3.85 -10.62
C GLY A 5 5.18 -3.26 -9.67
N ARG A 6 4.62 -4.08 -8.79
CA ARG A 6 3.77 -3.59 -7.70
C ARG A 6 4.64 -2.94 -6.63
N VAL A 7 4.31 -1.72 -6.23
CA VAL A 7 5.00 -1.05 -5.11
C VAL A 7 4.28 -1.36 -3.81
N VAL A 8 5.03 -1.88 -2.84
CA VAL A 8 4.54 -2.15 -1.49
C VAL A 8 4.97 -1.03 -0.55
N LEU A 9 4.01 -0.39 0.10
CA LEU A 9 4.23 0.65 1.09
C LEU A 9 4.03 0.07 2.50
N VAL A 10 5.11 -0.32 3.15
CA VAL A 10 5.11 -0.76 4.55
C VAL A 10 5.01 0.46 5.48
N GLY A 11 3.98 0.49 6.33
CA GLY A 11 3.58 1.71 7.03
C GLY A 11 2.76 2.67 6.14
N GLY A 12 2.18 2.16 5.05
CA GLY A 12 1.59 2.95 3.98
C GLY A 12 0.37 3.78 4.36
N TYR A 13 -0.33 3.46 5.45
CA TYR A 13 -1.46 4.27 5.96
C TYR A 13 -1.09 5.19 7.14
N GLY A 14 0.19 5.23 7.54
CA GLY A 14 0.69 6.24 8.49
C GLY A 14 0.75 7.62 7.84
N VAL A 15 1.04 8.67 8.63
CA VAL A 15 1.05 10.07 8.16
C VAL A 15 1.91 10.24 6.90
N VAL A 16 3.18 9.85 6.97
CA VAL A 16 4.12 9.98 5.83
C VAL A 16 3.80 8.99 4.71
N GLY A 17 3.46 7.75 5.05
CA GLY A 17 3.14 6.71 4.07
C GLY A 17 1.94 7.07 3.19
N ALA A 18 0.90 7.65 3.78
CA ALA A 18 -0.30 8.06 3.06
C ALA A 18 -0.01 9.21 2.10
N GLN A 19 0.81 10.18 2.51
CA GLN A 19 1.26 11.27 1.63
C GLN A 19 2.08 10.75 0.45
N LEU A 20 2.98 9.79 0.70
CA LEU A 20 3.74 9.15 -0.37
C LEU A 20 2.82 8.39 -1.34
N ALA A 21 1.83 7.65 -0.82
CA ALA A 21 0.87 6.92 -1.64
C ALA A 21 0.07 7.84 -2.57
N LEU A 22 -0.35 9.01 -2.07
CA LEU A 22 -1.02 10.04 -2.88
C LEU A 22 -0.10 10.57 -3.98
N LEU A 23 1.15 10.94 -3.64
CA LEU A 23 2.12 11.43 -4.63
C LEU A 23 2.42 10.38 -5.71
N LEU A 24 2.51 9.10 -5.35
CA LEU A 24 2.69 8.01 -6.30
C LEU A 24 1.49 7.87 -7.23
N ARG A 25 0.27 7.94 -6.69
CA ARG A 25 -0.96 7.87 -7.52
C ARG A 25 -1.07 9.07 -8.46
N GLU A 26 -0.72 10.27 -8.02
CA GLU A 26 -0.72 11.48 -8.87
C GLU A 26 0.26 11.36 -10.04
N ARG A 27 1.47 10.83 -9.80
CA ARG A 27 2.55 10.76 -10.80
C ARG A 27 2.50 9.50 -11.67
N HIS A 28 1.96 8.42 -11.13
CA HIS A 28 1.86 7.12 -11.79
C HIS A 28 0.44 6.55 -11.61
N PRO A 29 -0.56 7.07 -12.36
CA PRO A 29 -1.97 6.74 -12.18
C PRO A 29 -2.32 5.26 -12.34
N ASP A 30 -1.51 4.50 -13.07
CA ASP A 30 -1.74 3.06 -13.30
C ASP A 30 -0.92 2.14 -12.39
N LEU A 31 0.06 2.69 -11.67
CA LEU A 31 0.96 1.92 -10.80
C LEU A 31 0.15 1.16 -9.73
N PRO A 32 0.23 -0.18 -9.70
CA PRO A 32 -0.40 -0.97 -8.66
C PRO A 32 0.27 -0.73 -7.32
N LEU A 33 -0.52 -0.34 -6.31
CA LEU A 33 -0.03 -0.13 -4.95
C LEU A 33 -0.51 -1.26 -4.02
N LEU A 34 0.30 -1.57 -3.03
CA LEU A 34 -0.07 -2.40 -1.89
C LEU A 34 0.22 -1.63 -0.61
N ILE A 35 -0.82 -1.22 0.08
CA ILE A 35 -0.72 -0.50 1.36
C ILE A 35 -0.62 -1.55 2.46
N ALA A 36 0.53 -1.66 3.11
CA ALA A 36 0.78 -2.62 4.16
C ALA A 36 0.97 -1.92 5.51
N GLY A 37 0.40 -2.48 6.56
CA GLY A 37 0.70 -2.06 7.93
C GLY A 37 0.06 -2.98 8.95
N ARG A 38 0.14 -2.62 10.24
CA ARG A 38 -0.27 -3.52 11.33
C ARG A 38 -1.74 -3.92 11.34
N ARG A 39 -2.61 -3.14 10.70
CA ARG A 39 -4.05 -3.39 10.64
C ARG A 39 -4.54 -3.27 9.22
N GLU A 40 -5.34 -4.24 8.79
CA GLU A 40 -5.87 -4.30 7.44
C GLU A 40 -6.91 -3.21 7.14
N ALA A 41 -7.82 -2.95 8.09
CA ALA A 41 -8.90 -1.98 7.90
C ALA A 41 -8.44 -0.58 7.41
N PRO A 42 -7.51 0.12 8.11
CA PRO A 42 -7.03 1.42 7.63
C PRO A 42 -6.21 1.33 6.34
N ALA A 43 -5.56 0.20 6.08
CA ALA A 43 -4.85 -0.03 4.82
C ALA A 43 -5.82 -0.12 3.64
N ARG A 44 -6.90 -0.88 3.80
CA ARG A 44 -7.96 -1.03 2.79
C ARG A 44 -8.74 0.26 2.58
N GLU A 45 -8.99 1.04 3.64
CA GLU A 45 -9.65 2.35 3.53
C GLU A 45 -8.83 3.32 2.64
N LEU A 46 -7.52 3.42 2.89
CA LEU A 46 -6.65 4.24 2.05
C LEU A 46 -6.56 3.71 0.62
N ALA A 47 -6.42 2.39 0.45
CA ALA A 47 -6.35 1.76 -0.86
C ALA A 47 -7.60 2.03 -1.71
N ALA A 48 -8.80 1.93 -1.11
CA ALA A 48 -10.06 2.24 -1.79
C ALA A 48 -10.13 3.69 -2.28
N ARG A 49 -9.56 4.64 -1.52
CA ARG A 49 -9.49 6.06 -1.92
C ARG A 49 -8.51 6.31 -3.07
N LEU A 50 -7.44 5.53 -3.17
CA LEU A 50 -6.40 5.70 -4.18
C LEU A 50 -6.75 5.05 -5.52
N GLY A 51 -7.59 4.01 -5.51
CA GLY A 51 -7.83 3.16 -6.69
C GLY A 51 -6.57 2.39 -7.12
N ARG A 52 -6.73 1.31 -7.90
CA ARG A 52 -5.63 0.41 -8.32
C ARG A 52 -4.65 0.08 -7.18
N ALA A 53 -5.18 -0.12 -5.98
CA ALA A 53 -4.44 -0.33 -4.75
C ALA A 53 -5.20 -1.36 -3.90
N ASP A 54 -4.44 -2.15 -3.14
CA ASP A 54 -4.99 -3.07 -2.13
C ASP A 54 -4.41 -2.76 -0.76
N GLY A 55 -5.10 -3.19 0.30
CA GLY A 55 -4.66 -3.05 1.68
C GLY A 55 -4.51 -4.39 2.37
N VAL A 56 -3.39 -4.60 3.07
CA VAL A 56 -3.07 -5.85 3.78
C VAL A 56 -2.54 -5.59 5.18
N ALA A 57 -2.78 -6.53 6.09
CA ALA A 57 -2.09 -6.59 7.36
C ALA A 57 -0.68 -7.18 7.19
N LEU A 58 0.30 -6.58 7.86
CA LEU A 58 1.69 -7.02 7.86
C LEU A 58 2.27 -6.84 9.26
N ASP A 59 2.79 -7.93 9.83
CA ASP A 59 3.67 -7.88 11.01
C ASP A 59 5.12 -8.11 10.56
N VAL A 60 5.85 -7.02 10.36
CA VAL A 60 7.26 -7.05 9.94
C VAL A 60 8.21 -7.76 10.91
N ARG A 61 7.75 -8.11 12.11
CA ARG A 61 8.54 -8.85 13.11
C ARG A 61 8.31 -10.36 13.02
N SER A 62 7.30 -10.79 12.27
CA SER A 62 7.00 -12.20 12.06
C SER A 62 7.77 -12.72 10.84
N PRO A 63 8.42 -13.89 10.90
CA PRO A 63 9.17 -14.48 9.78
C PRO A 63 8.31 -14.73 8.55
N GLN A 64 7.03 -15.08 8.75
CA GLN A 64 6.03 -15.13 7.70
C GLN A 64 5.48 -13.73 7.43
N GLY A 65 5.15 -12.92 8.42
CA GLY A 65 4.97 -11.47 8.23
C GLY A 65 3.70 -11.00 7.51
N TRP A 66 3.10 -11.78 6.61
CA TRP A 66 1.81 -11.52 5.98
C TRP A 66 0.68 -12.12 6.84
N ALA A 67 -0.40 -11.37 7.04
CA ALA A 67 -1.60 -11.80 7.74
C ALA A 67 -2.83 -11.71 6.83
#